data_AF-A0A1Y2LL12-F1
#
_entry.id   AF-A0A1Y2LL12-F1
#
_cell.length_a   1.000
_cell.length_b   1.000
_cell.length_c   1.000
_cell.angle_alpha   90.00
_cell.angle_beta   90.00
_cell.angle_gamma   90.00
#
_symmetry.space_group_name_H-M   'P 1'
#
loop_
_entity.id
_entity.type
_entity.pdbx_description
1 polymer ?
#
loop_
_entity_poly.entity_id
_entity_poly.type
_entity_poly.pdbx_seq_one_letter_code
_entity_poly.pdbx_strand_id
1 'polypeptide(L)'
;MIKLFSKRILAISCLALTTAAHPLTPATPIHTTPKLDDRCTFVLWHRQQDAASYIQLNTILDHANDITIDIASQRLASSYNSYTRIDEEHAFAVTGLLDDSSLTISQFGQEELAFEAGTLRWTSRDAYGKEDSSAIVWCNDSVWEGNGRRRERRLDCAFPCEKITDEEMEVGYGIGQNGGWKEAVLME
;
A
#
# COMPACT_ATOMS: atom_id res chain seq x y z
N MET A 1 64.62 -10.37 -45.06
CA MET A 1 65.95 -9.73 -44.89
C MET A 1 65.76 -8.29 -44.41
N ILE A 2 66.02 -8.07 -43.12
CA ILE A 2 66.69 -6.95 -42.42
C ILE A 2 66.82 -5.55 -43.10
N LYS A 3 66.49 -4.52 -42.27
CA LYS A 3 66.95 -3.10 -42.12
C LYS A 3 65.90 -1.99 -42.39
N LEU A 4 65.39 -1.25 -41.39
CA LEU A 4 66.00 -0.13 -40.59
C LEU A 4 66.18 1.14 -41.47
N PHE A 5 65.82 2.39 -41.15
CA PHE A 5 65.58 3.22 -39.96
C PHE A 5 64.65 4.38 -40.43
N SER A 6 63.93 5.14 -39.58
CA SER A 6 64.47 6.42 -39.07
C SER A 6 63.45 7.15 -38.17
N LYS A 7 63.98 7.71 -37.10
CA LYS A 7 63.34 8.44 -36.01
C LYS A 7 62.78 9.79 -36.46
N ARG A 8 61.72 10.24 -35.77
CA ARG A 8 61.61 11.58 -35.16
C ARG A 8 60.42 11.57 -34.18
N ILE A 9 60.73 11.45 -32.89
CA ILE A 9 59.78 11.66 -31.79
C ILE A 9 59.87 13.15 -31.46
N LEU A 10 58.77 13.88 -31.64
CA LEU A 10 58.60 15.24 -31.14
C LEU A 10 57.76 15.15 -29.87
N ALA A 11 58.39 15.43 -28.74
CA ALA A 11 57.74 15.58 -27.45
C ALA A 11 56.96 16.90 -27.42
N ILE A 12 55.66 16.83 -27.16
CA ILE A 12 54.84 18.00 -26.82
C ILE A 12 54.25 17.71 -25.43
N SER A 13 54.89 18.24 -24.41
CA SER A 13 54.35 18.28 -23.05
C SER A 13 53.23 19.31 -23.00
N CYS A 14 51.98 18.85 -23.10
CA CYS A 14 50.82 19.66 -22.71
C CYS A 14 50.65 19.59 -21.19
N LEU A 15 50.94 20.69 -20.50
CA LEU A 15 50.46 20.91 -19.14
C LEU A 15 48.93 21.09 -19.19
N ALA A 16 48.19 20.08 -18.73
CA ALA A 16 46.76 20.21 -18.49
C ALA A 16 46.54 20.84 -17.10
N LEU A 17 45.95 22.04 -17.06
CA LEU A 17 45.40 22.62 -15.83
C LEU A 17 44.15 21.82 -15.46
N THR A 18 44.21 21.04 -14.38
CA THR A 18 43.03 20.43 -13.76
C THR A 18 42.26 21.49 -12.99
N THR A 19 41.14 21.96 -13.55
CA THR A 19 40.12 22.68 -12.78
C THR A 19 39.38 21.65 -11.93
N ALA A 20 39.53 21.76 -10.60
CA ALA A 20 38.78 20.95 -9.65
C ALA A 20 37.29 21.37 -9.69
N ALA A 21 36.49 20.64 -10.46
CA ALA A 21 35.04 20.71 -10.38
C ALA A 21 34.63 20.22 -8.99
N HIS A 22 34.05 21.11 -8.19
CA HIS A 22 33.46 20.71 -6.91
C HIS A 22 32.26 19.80 -7.23
N PRO A 23 32.23 18.55 -6.73
CA PRO A 23 31.05 17.72 -6.89
C PRO A 23 29.91 18.39 -6.12
N LEU A 24 28.90 18.87 -6.85
CA LEU A 24 27.62 19.21 -6.26
C LEU A 24 27.11 17.92 -5.61
N THR A 25 27.08 17.89 -4.28
CA THR A 25 26.43 16.84 -3.50
C THR A 25 25.00 16.69 -4.05
N PRO A 26 24.59 15.51 -4.53
CA PRO A 26 23.20 15.30 -4.92
C PRO A 26 22.32 15.58 -3.71
N ALA A 27 21.33 16.46 -3.89
CA ALA A 27 20.35 16.75 -2.86
C ALA A 27 19.66 15.44 -2.48
N THR A 28 19.78 15.05 -1.21
CA THR A 28 19.08 13.90 -0.66
C THR A 28 17.58 14.13 -0.86
N PRO A 29 16.83 13.21 -1.48
CA PRO A 29 15.38 13.34 -1.55
C PRO A 29 14.82 13.41 -0.13
N ILE A 30 14.07 14.47 0.17
CA ILE A 30 13.35 14.61 1.44
C ILE A 30 12.24 13.56 1.42
N HIS A 31 12.49 12.42 2.06
CA HIS A 31 11.43 11.47 2.40
C HIS A 31 10.63 12.05 3.57
N THR A 32 9.57 12.80 3.28
CA THR A 32 8.58 13.19 4.29
C THR A 32 7.84 11.93 4.73
N THR A 33 7.87 11.61 6.02
CA THR A 33 7.02 10.56 6.58
C THR A 33 5.55 10.98 6.47
N PRO A 34 4.63 10.09 6.06
CA PRO A 34 3.21 10.40 6.04
C PRO A 34 2.72 10.73 7.45
N LYS A 35 1.97 11.82 7.58
CA LYS A 35 1.22 12.11 8.80
C LYS A 35 0.04 11.14 8.89
N LEU A 36 -0.10 10.46 10.02
CA LEU A 36 -1.10 9.41 10.20
C LEU A 36 -2.28 9.82 11.08
N ASP A 37 -2.22 10.96 11.77
CA ASP A 37 -3.18 11.39 12.80
C ASP A 37 -4.66 11.44 12.36
N ASP A 38 -4.95 11.40 11.06
CA ASP A 38 -6.30 11.44 10.46
C ASP A 38 -6.57 10.24 9.53
N ARG A 39 -5.83 9.14 9.75
CA ARG A 39 -5.78 8.00 8.82
C ARG A 39 -6.17 6.70 9.46
N CYS A 40 -6.77 5.87 8.63
CA CYS A 40 -6.91 4.45 8.86
C CYS A 40 -5.87 3.74 8.00
N THR A 41 -5.07 2.88 8.63
CA THR A 41 -4.00 2.12 7.97
C THR A 41 -4.23 0.63 8.09
N PHE A 42 -3.78 -0.13 7.11
CA PHE A 42 -3.84 -1.58 7.17
C PHE A 42 -2.70 -2.23 6.42
N VAL A 43 -2.38 -3.46 6.83
CA VAL A 43 -1.44 -4.34 6.14
C VAL A 43 -2.23 -5.44 5.46
N LEU A 44 -2.04 -5.57 4.15
CA LEU A 44 -2.66 -6.60 3.33
C LEU A 44 -1.59 -7.51 2.74
N TRP A 45 -1.74 -8.82 2.91
CA TRP A 45 -0.96 -9.78 2.14
C TRP A 45 -1.70 -10.13 0.87
N HIS A 46 -1.09 -9.84 -0.29
CA HIS A 46 -1.62 -10.19 -1.60
C HIS A 46 -0.83 -11.37 -2.15
N ARG A 47 -1.50 -12.52 -2.26
CA ARG A 47 -0.97 -13.73 -2.86
C ARG A 47 -1.62 -13.99 -4.21
N GLN A 48 -0.81 -14.41 -5.17
CA GLN A 48 -1.27 -14.94 -6.43
C GLN A 48 -0.89 -16.39 -6.53
N GLN A 49 -1.87 -17.21 -6.91
CA GLN A 49 -1.66 -18.61 -7.19
C GLN A 49 -2.37 -18.93 -8.50
N ASP A 50 -1.57 -19.29 -9.51
CA ASP A 50 -1.97 -19.38 -10.91
C ASP A 50 -2.62 -18.05 -11.38
N ALA A 51 -3.88 -18.07 -11.80
CA ALA A 51 -4.62 -16.87 -12.22
C ALA A 51 -5.47 -16.24 -11.10
N ALA A 52 -5.50 -16.85 -9.91
CA ALA A 52 -6.36 -16.41 -8.82
C ALA A 52 -5.60 -15.50 -7.83
N SER A 53 -6.30 -14.45 -7.40
CA SER A 53 -5.81 -13.52 -6.38
C SER A 53 -6.41 -13.87 -5.02
N TYR A 54 -5.58 -13.78 -4.00
CA TYR A 54 -5.89 -14.15 -2.63
C TYR A 54 -5.39 -13.05 -1.71
N ILE A 55 -6.20 -12.66 -0.74
CA ILE A 55 -5.84 -11.62 0.22
C ILE A 55 -5.98 -12.07 1.66
N GLN A 56 -5.14 -11.53 2.52
CA GLN A 56 -5.29 -11.65 3.96
C GLN A 56 -5.22 -10.26 4.59
N LEU A 57 -6.33 -9.85 5.20
CA LEU A 57 -6.47 -8.64 6.01
C LEU A 57 -6.91 -9.05 7.41
N ASN A 58 -6.08 -8.77 8.41
CA ASN A 58 -6.36 -9.16 9.79
C ASN A 58 -6.77 -7.97 10.65
N THR A 59 -6.26 -6.77 10.36
CA THR A 59 -6.40 -5.61 11.26
C THR A 59 -6.41 -4.32 10.47
N ILE A 60 -7.25 -3.38 10.90
CA ILE A 60 -7.21 -1.97 10.49
C ILE A 60 -6.91 -1.14 11.74
N LEU A 61 -5.94 -0.24 11.64
CA LEU A 61 -5.60 0.72 12.69
C LEU A 61 -6.20 2.07 12.35
N ASP A 62 -7.09 2.57 13.19
CA ASP A 62 -7.63 3.91 13.14
C ASP A 62 -6.80 4.82 14.05
N HIS A 63 -5.95 5.62 13.43
CA HIS A 63 -5.07 6.55 14.15
C HIS A 63 -5.80 7.83 14.58
N ALA A 64 -6.94 8.16 13.95
CA ALA A 64 -7.73 9.34 14.31
C ALA A 64 -8.38 9.19 15.68
N ASN A 65 -8.79 7.96 16.01
CA ASN A 65 -9.49 7.62 17.24
C ASN A 65 -8.67 6.72 18.20
N ASP A 66 -7.45 6.33 17.83
CA ASP A 66 -6.59 5.38 18.58
C ASP A 66 -7.29 4.02 18.81
N ILE A 67 -7.91 3.49 17.74
CA ILE A 67 -8.68 2.24 17.77
C ILE A 67 -8.02 1.20 16.86
N THR A 68 -8.03 -0.06 17.33
CA THR A 68 -7.64 -1.22 16.54
C THR A 68 -8.88 -2.05 16.20
N ILE A 69 -9.16 -2.20 14.92
CA ILE A 69 -10.29 -2.99 14.40
C ILE A 69 -9.76 -4.38 14.00
N ASP A 70 -10.12 -5.40 14.77
CA ASP A 70 -9.74 -6.79 14.52
C ASP A 70 -10.67 -7.46 13.50
N ILE A 71 -10.24 -7.49 12.24
CA ILE A 71 -10.97 -8.12 11.12
C ILE A 71 -10.91 -9.63 11.21
N ALA A 72 -9.83 -10.20 11.74
CA ALA A 72 -9.68 -11.64 11.87
C ALA A 72 -10.70 -12.23 12.86
N SER A 73 -11.07 -11.48 13.89
CA SER A 73 -12.13 -11.86 14.85
C SER A 73 -13.52 -12.01 14.21
N GLN A 74 -13.76 -11.38 13.05
CA GLN A 74 -15.02 -11.47 12.31
C GLN A 74 -15.15 -12.79 11.53
N ARG A 75 -14.07 -13.58 11.45
CA ARG A 75 -14.03 -14.86 10.75
C ARG A 75 -14.26 -16.00 11.72
N LEU A 76 -14.71 -17.14 11.20
CA LEU A 76 -14.70 -18.39 11.96
C LEU A 76 -13.27 -18.67 12.48
N ALA A 77 -13.16 -19.23 13.68
CA ALA A 77 -11.87 -19.49 14.32
C ALA A 77 -10.92 -20.34 13.47
N SER A 78 -11.46 -21.24 12.64
CA SER A 78 -10.69 -22.06 11.68
C SER A 78 -10.07 -21.27 10.53
N SER A 79 -10.52 -20.03 10.31
CA SER A 79 -10.20 -19.17 9.16
C SER A 79 -9.52 -17.85 9.57
N TYR A 80 -9.10 -17.73 10.83
CA TYR A 80 -8.51 -16.50 11.40
C TYR A 80 -7.30 -15.99 10.60
N ASN A 81 -6.46 -16.90 10.12
CA ASN A 81 -5.28 -16.58 9.30
C ASN A 81 -5.37 -17.12 7.87
N SER A 82 -6.59 -17.33 7.36
CA SER A 82 -6.77 -17.82 5.99
C SER A 82 -6.73 -16.67 4.98
N TYR A 83 -6.29 -17.00 3.78
CA TYR A 83 -6.47 -16.11 2.64
C TYR A 83 -7.90 -16.23 2.14
N THR A 84 -8.46 -15.11 1.71
CA THR A 84 -9.74 -15.03 1.01
C THR A 84 -9.47 -14.85 -0.47
N ARG A 85 -10.11 -15.68 -1.30
CA ARG A 85 -10.03 -15.52 -2.75
C ARG A 85 -10.80 -14.28 -3.17
N ILE A 86 -10.25 -13.54 -4.12
CA ILE A 86 -10.91 -12.42 -4.80
C ILE A 86 -10.75 -12.64 -6.31
N ASP A 87 -11.83 -12.39 -7.04
CA ASP A 87 -11.86 -12.46 -8.50
C ASP A 87 -12.88 -11.47 -9.08
N GLU A 88 -13.27 -11.64 -10.34
CA GLU A 88 -14.21 -10.74 -11.03
C GLU A 88 -15.61 -10.75 -10.39
N GLU A 89 -16.00 -11.87 -9.77
CA GLU A 89 -17.30 -12.05 -9.13
C GLU A 89 -17.21 -11.82 -7.60
N HIS A 90 -16.04 -12.04 -7.00
CA HIS A 90 -15.86 -11.98 -5.56
C HIS A 90 -14.97 -10.80 -5.12
N ALA A 91 -15.57 -9.87 -4.38
CA ALA A 91 -14.86 -8.83 -3.63
C ALA A 91 -14.85 -9.12 -2.13
N PHE A 92 -13.88 -8.54 -1.42
CA PHE A 92 -13.80 -8.59 0.04
C PHE A 92 -14.24 -7.25 0.63
N ALA A 93 -15.18 -7.26 1.55
CA ALA A 93 -15.67 -6.05 2.20
C ALA A 93 -15.49 -6.14 3.72
N VAL A 94 -14.99 -5.06 4.31
CA VAL A 94 -15.07 -4.79 5.75
C VAL A 94 -16.16 -3.76 5.95
N THR A 95 -17.21 -4.12 6.67
CA THR A 95 -18.34 -3.25 7.02
C THR A 95 -18.27 -2.83 8.49
N GLY A 96 -18.99 -1.77 8.85
CA GLY A 96 -19.05 -1.32 10.25
C GLY A 96 -17.72 -0.75 10.74
N LEU A 97 -16.97 -0.10 9.83
CA LEU A 97 -15.99 0.88 10.25
C LEU A 97 -16.75 2.07 10.88
N LEU A 98 -16.04 2.97 11.55
CA LEU A 98 -16.68 4.17 12.11
C LEU A 98 -17.47 4.93 11.02
N ASP A 99 -18.56 5.57 11.44
CA ASP A 99 -19.51 6.29 10.58
C ASP A 99 -20.23 5.42 9.54
N ASP A 100 -20.47 4.15 9.88
CA ASP A 100 -21.07 3.14 9.01
C ASP A 100 -20.30 2.96 7.68
N SER A 101 -19.04 3.37 7.65
CA SER A 101 -18.20 3.27 6.47
C SER A 101 -17.77 1.82 6.22
N SER A 102 -17.33 1.57 4.97
CA SER A 102 -16.88 0.25 4.55
C SER A 102 -15.63 0.35 3.68
N LEU A 103 -14.71 -0.60 3.84
CA LEU A 103 -13.58 -0.80 2.94
C LEU A 103 -13.87 -2.00 2.04
N THR A 104 -13.94 -1.79 0.73
CA THR A 104 -14.06 -2.86 -0.27
C THR A 104 -12.73 -3.05 -1.00
N ILE A 105 -12.35 -4.31 -1.20
CA ILE A 105 -11.13 -4.72 -1.91
C ILE A 105 -11.55 -5.68 -3.02
N SER A 106 -11.23 -5.33 -4.26
CA SER A 106 -11.57 -6.15 -5.43
C SER A 106 -10.36 -6.36 -6.34
N GLN A 107 -10.46 -7.34 -7.23
CA GLN A 107 -9.45 -7.52 -8.26
C GLN A 107 -9.46 -6.36 -9.25
N PHE A 108 -8.27 -5.88 -9.64
CA PHE A 108 -8.10 -4.89 -10.69
C PHE A 108 -7.00 -5.34 -11.65
N GLY A 109 -7.39 -5.84 -12.83
CA GLY A 109 -6.43 -6.43 -13.76
C GLY A 109 -5.74 -7.69 -13.18
N GLN A 110 -4.55 -8.00 -13.71
CA GLN A 110 -3.88 -9.27 -13.38
C GLN A 110 -3.03 -9.23 -12.11
N GLU A 111 -2.50 -8.08 -11.71
CA GLU A 111 -1.52 -7.96 -10.61
C GLU A 111 -1.86 -6.88 -9.60
N GLU A 112 -3.04 -6.27 -9.71
CA GLU A 112 -3.42 -5.13 -8.89
C GLU A 112 -4.74 -5.38 -8.18
N LEU A 113 -4.90 -4.65 -7.09
CA LEU A 113 -6.13 -4.60 -6.32
C LEU A 113 -6.70 -3.19 -6.43
N ALA A 114 -8.02 -3.10 -6.53
CA ALA A 114 -8.75 -1.87 -6.33
C ALA A 114 -9.28 -1.82 -4.90
N PHE A 115 -9.31 -0.62 -4.35
CA PHE A 115 -9.79 -0.31 -3.02
C PHE A 115 -10.84 0.78 -3.12
N GLU A 116 -11.91 0.65 -2.33
CA GLU A 116 -12.98 1.63 -2.23
C GLU A 116 -13.35 1.87 -0.77
N ALA A 117 -13.40 3.14 -0.37
CA ALA A 117 -13.87 3.59 0.94
C ALA A 117 -14.71 4.85 0.78
N GLY A 118 -16.03 4.74 0.95
CA GLY A 118 -16.97 5.83 0.65
C GLY A 118 -16.86 6.27 -0.82
N THR A 119 -16.54 7.53 -1.06
CA THR A 119 -16.34 8.06 -2.42
C THR A 119 -14.91 7.91 -2.94
N LEU A 120 -13.99 7.40 -2.11
CA LEU A 120 -12.57 7.28 -2.43
C LEU A 120 -12.31 5.96 -3.13
N ARG A 121 -11.53 6.02 -4.21
CA ARG A 121 -11.09 4.86 -5.00
C ARG A 121 -9.61 4.96 -5.32
N TRP A 122 -8.88 3.89 -5.09
CA TRP A 122 -7.45 3.79 -5.41
C TRP A 122 -7.05 2.35 -5.70
N THR A 123 -5.82 2.18 -6.13
CA THR A 123 -5.23 0.91 -6.52
C THR A 123 -3.99 0.59 -5.71
N SER A 124 -3.57 -0.68 -5.75
CA SER A 124 -2.31 -1.11 -5.14
C SER A 124 -1.05 -0.47 -5.74
N ARG A 125 -1.15 0.36 -6.79
CA ARG A 125 -0.03 1.10 -7.40
C ARG A 125 0.03 2.58 -7.00
N ASP A 126 -0.98 3.06 -6.28
CA ASP A 126 -1.07 4.45 -5.84
C ASP A 126 -0.20 4.66 -4.59
N ALA A 127 1.10 4.85 -4.79
CA ALA A 127 2.08 5.01 -3.72
C ALA A 127 2.12 6.43 -3.16
N TYR A 128 2.50 6.54 -1.87
CA TYR A 128 2.71 7.81 -1.20
C TYR A 128 3.96 8.54 -1.76
N GLY A 129 3.87 9.86 -1.99
CA GLY A 129 5.00 10.69 -2.37
C GLY A 129 5.35 10.71 -3.87
N LYS A 130 4.49 10.20 -4.76
CA LYS A 130 4.58 10.48 -6.21
C LYS A 130 4.32 11.98 -6.48
N GLU A 131 4.88 12.51 -7.56
CA GLU A 131 5.13 13.96 -7.80
C GLU A 131 3.92 14.92 -7.71
N ASP A 132 2.69 14.40 -7.61
CA ASP A 132 1.44 15.17 -7.42
C ASP A 132 0.60 14.71 -6.21
N SER A 133 1.17 13.85 -5.34
CA SER A 133 0.42 13.17 -4.29
C SER A 133 0.35 14.01 -3.01
N SER A 134 -0.66 14.86 -2.94
CA SER A 134 -1.33 15.17 -1.65
C SER A 134 -2.18 13.97 -1.17
N ALA A 135 -1.69 12.75 -1.43
CA ALA A 135 -2.47 11.53 -1.52
C ALA A 135 -3.33 11.34 -0.27
N ILE A 136 -4.62 11.60 -0.44
CA ILE A 136 -5.66 11.31 0.54
C ILE A 136 -5.74 9.78 0.76
N VAL A 137 -5.28 8.98 -0.19
CA VAL A 137 -5.25 7.52 -0.11
C VAL A 137 -3.94 7.01 -0.72
N TRP A 138 -3.38 5.92 -0.18
CA TRP A 138 -2.18 5.31 -0.76
C TRP A 138 -2.04 3.83 -0.41
N CYS A 139 -1.25 3.10 -1.21
CA CYS A 139 -0.73 1.77 -0.95
C CYS A 139 0.74 1.69 -1.40
N ASN A 140 1.63 1.36 -0.47
CA ASN A 140 3.01 1.05 -0.76
C ASN A 140 3.15 -0.47 -0.87
N ASP A 141 3.62 -0.94 -2.02
CA ASP A 141 3.79 -2.37 -2.28
C ASP A 141 5.23 -2.83 -2.04
N SER A 142 5.37 -4.01 -1.44
CA SER A 142 6.64 -4.71 -1.40
C SER A 142 6.92 -5.39 -2.75
N VAL A 143 8.18 -5.76 -2.95
CA VAL A 143 8.55 -6.65 -4.06
C VAL A 143 7.80 -7.98 -3.92
N TRP A 144 7.42 -8.55 -5.07
CA TRP A 144 6.87 -9.90 -5.14
C TRP A 144 7.90 -10.94 -4.73
N GLU A 145 7.54 -11.77 -3.77
CA GLU A 145 8.30 -12.94 -3.32
C GLU A 145 7.68 -14.22 -3.89
N GLY A 146 8.51 -15.12 -4.42
CA GLY A 146 8.06 -16.38 -5.02
C GLY A 146 8.33 -16.47 -6.51
N ASN A 147 7.46 -17.15 -7.26
CA ASN A 147 7.61 -17.38 -8.71
C ASN A 147 6.29 -17.11 -9.45
N GLY A 148 6.32 -17.18 -10.79
CA GLY A 148 5.16 -16.86 -11.63
C GLY A 148 3.92 -17.75 -11.43
N ARG A 149 4.03 -18.92 -10.77
CA ARG A 149 2.86 -19.75 -10.41
C ARG A 149 2.33 -19.47 -9.01
N ARG A 150 3.22 -19.07 -8.10
CA ARG A 150 2.86 -18.71 -6.74
C ARG A 150 3.80 -17.64 -6.23
N ARG A 151 3.24 -16.46 -5.98
CA ARG A 151 3.96 -15.32 -5.44
C ARG A 151 3.11 -14.55 -4.45
N GLU A 152 3.75 -13.76 -3.62
CA GLU A 152 3.12 -12.99 -2.56
C GLU A 152 3.82 -11.66 -2.38
N ARG A 153 3.08 -10.63 -1.97
CA ARG A 153 3.64 -9.35 -1.56
C ARG A 153 2.84 -8.78 -0.41
N ARG A 154 3.49 -7.89 0.33
CA ARG A 154 2.88 -7.06 1.36
C ARG A 154 2.45 -5.74 0.75
N LEU A 155 1.27 -5.27 1.10
CA LEU A 155 0.80 -3.91 0.83
C LEU A 155 0.57 -3.21 2.16
N ASP A 156 1.20 -2.06 2.35
CA ASP A 156 0.89 -1.14 3.45
C ASP A 156 0.03 -0.03 2.87
N CYS A 157 -1.21 0.11 3.33
CA CYS A 157 -2.19 1.03 2.74
C CYS A 157 -2.77 1.98 3.78
N ALA A 158 -3.24 3.14 3.33
CA ALA A 158 -3.95 4.10 4.16
C ALA A 158 -5.06 4.83 3.39
N PHE A 159 -6.07 5.23 4.14
CA PHE A 159 -7.19 6.08 3.71
C PHE A 159 -7.59 7.01 4.87
N PRO A 160 -8.31 8.11 4.64
CA PRO A 160 -8.73 8.98 5.74
C PRO A 160 -9.83 8.30 6.54
N CYS A 161 -9.85 8.54 7.85
CA CYS A 161 -11.02 8.25 8.67
C CYS A 161 -11.33 9.42 9.58
N GLU A 162 -12.62 9.54 9.92
CA GLU A 162 -13.13 10.67 10.67
C GLU A 162 -12.80 10.53 12.14
N LYS A 163 -12.56 11.67 12.78
CA LYS A 163 -12.31 11.73 14.21
C LYS A 163 -13.65 11.88 14.92
N ILE A 164 -13.97 10.95 15.82
CA ILE A 164 -15.13 11.06 16.70
C ILE A 164 -14.99 12.31 17.55
N THR A 165 -16.01 13.14 17.53
CA THR A 165 -16.08 14.35 18.37
C THR A 165 -16.74 14.03 19.72
N ASP A 166 -16.41 14.79 20.76
CA ASP A 166 -16.98 14.59 22.10
C ASP A 166 -18.52 14.70 22.11
N GLU A 167 -19.09 15.44 21.16
CA GLU A 167 -20.54 15.64 20.99
C GLU A 167 -21.26 14.36 20.53
N GLU A 168 -20.60 13.50 19.75
CA GLU A 168 -21.16 12.23 19.28
C GLU A 168 -21.14 11.14 20.37
N MET A 169 -20.21 11.27 21.33
CA MET A 169 -20.09 10.34 22.45
C MET A 169 -21.23 10.48 23.46
N GLU A 170 -21.81 11.67 23.62
CA GLU A 170 -22.90 11.93 24.58
C GLU A 170 -24.27 11.39 24.12
N VAL A 171 -24.46 11.12 22.82
CA VAL A 171 -25.74 10.66 22.26
C VAL A 171 -25.88 9.12 22.33
N GLY A 172 -24.79 8.38 22.56
CA GLY A 172 -24.75 6.91 22.51
C GLY A 172 -25.27 6.14 23.73
N TYR A 173 -25.62 6.80 24.84
CA TYR A 173 -26.11 6.13 26.07
C TYR A 173 -27.61 5.83 26.09
N GLY A 174 -28.25 5.75 24.93
CA GLY A 174 -29.65 5.39 24.81
C GLY A 174 -29.91 4.53 23.58
N ILE A 175 -30.28 3.26 23.84
CA ILE A 175 -30.96 2.32 22.94
C ILE A 175 -30.03 1.43 22.08
N GLY A 176 -30.04 0.13 22.39
CA GLY A 176 -30.07 -0.90 21.34
C GLY A 176 -28.87 -1.84 21.24
N GLN A 177 -28.69 -2.72 22.22
CA GLN A 177 -28.13 -4.04 21.95
C GLN A 177 -29.01 -4.76 20.91
N ASN A 178 -28.68 -4.63 19.63
CA ASN A 178 -29.15 -5.46 18.52
C ASN A 178 -28.25 -5.24 17.29
N GLY A 179 -26.93 -5.35 17.47
CA GLY A 179 -26.00 -5.65 16.37
C GLY A 179 -26.19 -7.10 15.90
N GLY A 180 -27.42 -7.46 15.52
CA GLY A 180 -27.70 -8.68 14.78
C GLY A 180 -27.26 -8.45 13.36
N TRP A 181 -25.99 -8.74 13.06
CA TRP A 181 -25.46 -8.52 11.73
C TRP A 181 -25.68 -9.75 10.86
N LYS A 182 -26.27 -9.45 9.71
CA LYS A 182 -26.52 -10.36 8.62
C LYS A 182 -25.18 -10.92 8.16
N GLU A 183 -25.19 -12.23 7.98
CA GLU A 183 -24.22 -13.01 7.22
C GLU A 183 -23.58 -12.17 6.12
N ALA A 184 -22.25 -12.19 6.03
CA ALA A 184 -21.53 -11.66 4.89
C ALA A 184 -22.15 -12.29 3.64
N VAL A 185 -22.97 -11.52 2.93
CA VAL A 185 -23.59 -11.99 1.70
C VAL A 185 -22.47 -12.02 0.69
N LEU A 186 -21.91 -13.22 0.49
CA LEU A 186 -21.40 -13.62 -0.82
C LEU A 186 -22.52 -13.30 -1.80
N MET A 187 -22.37 -12.24 -2.59
CA MET A 187 -23.21 -12.10 -3.78
C MET A 187 -22.74 -13.19 -4.74
N GLU A 188 -23.46 -14.32 -4.70
CA GLU A 188 -23.46 -15.33 -5.78
C GLU A 188 -24.14 -14.79 -7.04
#